data_AF-A0A7X1PER8-F1
#
_entry.id   AF-A0A7X1PER8-F1
#
_cell.length_a   1.000
_cell.length_b   1.000
_cell.length_c   1.000
_cell.angle_alpha   90.00
_cell.angle_beta   90.00
_cell.angle_gamma   90.00
#
_symmetry.space_group_name_H-M   'P 1'
#
loop_
_entity.id
_entity.type
_entity.pdbx_description
1 polymer ?
#
loop_
_entity_poly.entity_id
_entity_poly.type
_entity_poly.pdbx_seq_one_letter_code
_entity_poly.pdbx_strand_id
1 'polypeptide(L)'
;MRFHDRKDAGQRLAGLLKEKGFEKPVVLGIPRGGLPVAAEVARALNGELAVVVARKLGAPGNPELAIGATTETGASYINAAVAAAVGADQRYIEAEKARQIAEAHRREQLFDSHRRPPVSGRTVIIVDDGIATGATAIAAVRSIKAEGAERVILAVPVGPTEMLELLRGEADEVVCLLDDPDFWAVGYYYDDFSQVSDDEVRQTLETFTAKMAAKAAIDPSRPTQMERDGIRLAGILTTPAPVGSFPLVIFVHGLGSGKESPRNLVIASRLVEAGIATLLFDLSDHGESSPDPRDGVDAYAADLAAVFAWARQQSEIVKDRIGIAGSSLGAVVAAKALADRKVSPRTMVLRAPPMEAADFRAVTVPSLVLIGSRDPLRRQVEAGVAGQPQLTLSLVEGASHLFEEPGTLEEATQRTVEWFNSRLLQPAPSAARSGHG
;
A
#
# COMPACT_ATOMS: atom_id res chain seq x y z
N MET A 1 -17.47 -20.60 10.57
CA MET A 1 -16.79 -19.27 10.58
C MET A 1 -17.10 -18.60 9.25
N ARG A 2 -17.33 -17.29 9.20
CA ARG A 2 -17.50 -16.52 7.95
C ARG A 2 -16.51 -15.35 7.92
N PHE A 3 -16.02 -15.04 6.74
CA PHE A 3 -15.18 -13.89 6.44
C PHE A 3 -16.03 -12.78 5.85
N HIS A 4 -15.73 -11.53 6.18
CA HIS A 4 -16.44 -10.40 5.58
C HIS A 4 -16.18 -10.35 4.06
N ASP A 5 -14.91 -10.39 3.68
CA ASP A 5 -14.43 -10.36 2.30
C ASP A 5 -13.05 -11.05 2.21
N ARG A 6 -12.45 -11.05 1.02
CA ARG A 6 -11.10 -11.61 0.78
C ARG A 6 -10.00 -10.91 1.59
N LYS A 7 -10.15 -9.63 1.90
CA LYS A 7 -9.18 -8.86 2.67
C LYS A 7 -9.20 -9.31 4.13
N ASP A 8 -10.38 -9.45 4.74
CA ASP A 8 -10.55 -10.01 6.08
C ASP A 8 -9.95 -11.42 6.18
N ALA A 9 -10.26 -12.30 5.22
CA ALA A 9 -9.66 -13.63 5.16
C ALA A 9 -8.12 -13.60 5.08
N GLY A 10 -7.56 -12.72 4.24
CA GLY A 10 -6.12 -12.53 4.11
C GLY A 10 -5.45 -12.01 5.38
N GLN A 11 -6.09 -11.09 6.10
CA GLN A 11 -5.58 -10.54 7.36
C GLN A 11 -5.54 -11.60 8.47
N ARG A 12 -6.57 -12.46 8.56
CA ARG A 12 -6.59 -13.57 9.51
C ARG A 12 -5.54 -14.63 9.16
N LEU A 13 -5.42 -14.97 7.88
CA LEU A 13 -4.43 -15.94 7.39
C LEU A 13 -3.01 -15.45 7.64
N ALA A 14 -2.77 -14.15 7.43
CA ALA A 14 -1.50 -13.50 7.74
C ALA A 14 -1.13 -13.57 9.22
N GLY A 15 -2.13 -13.52 10.13
CA GLY A 15 -1.92 -13.70 11.57
C GLY A 15 -1.25 -15.04 11.89
N LEU A 16 -1.79 -16.15 11.36
CA LEU A 16 -1.21 -17.49 11.54
C LEU A 16 0.18 -17.62 10.90
N LEU A 17 0.39 -17.00 9.73
CA LEU A 17 1.68 -17.08 9.03
C LEU A 17 2.77 -16.27 9.71
N LYS A 18 2.44 -15.16 10.39
CA LYS A 18 3.41 -14.34 11.14
C LYS A 18 4.09 -15.11 12.26
N GLU A 19 3.34 -15.96 12.96
CA GLU A 19 3.86 -16.78 14.06
C GLU A 19 4.93 -17.79 13.61
N LYS A 20 5.00 -18.07 12.30
CA LYS A 20 5.97 -19.00 11.71
C LYS A 20 7.32 -18.37 11.39
N GLY A 21 7.44 -17.04 11.47
CA GLY A 21 8.75 -16.35 11.40
C GLY A 21 9.46 -16.41 10.04
N PHE A 22 8.72 -16.44 8.92
CA PHE A 22 9.33 -16.42 7.58
C PHE A 22 10.06 -15.08 7.32
N GLU A 23 11.32 -15.14 6.88
CA GLU A 23 12.08 -13.95 6.49
C GLU A 23 11.86 -13.62 5.01
N LYS A 24 11.15 -12.52 4.72
CA LYS A 24 10.90 -11.99 3.37
C LYS A 24 10.50 -13.08 2.34
N PRO A 25 9.41 -13.83 2.56
CA PRO A 25 8.99 -14.87 1.62
C PRO A 25 8.52 -14.26 0.29
N VAL A 26 8.55 -15.08 -0.77
CA VAL A 26 7.81 -14.78 -2.00
C VAL A 26 6.38 -15.27 -1.82
N VAL A 27 5.40 -14.39 -1.97
CA VAL A 27 3.97 -14.70 -1.80
C VAL A 27 3.29 -14.64 -3.16
N LEU A 28 2.78 -15.78 -3.61
CA LEU A 28 2.19 -15.95 -4.94
C LEU A 28 0.68 -16.16 -4.81
N GLY A 29 -0.11 -15.21 -5.30
CA GLY A 29 -1.56 -15.39 -5.40
C GLY A 29 -1.94 -16.19 -6.64
N ILE A 30 -2.85 -17.16 -6.51
CA ILE A 30 -3.51 -17.79 -7.65
C ILE A 30 -4.62 -16.83 -8.13
N PRO A 31 -4.51 -16.24 -9.34
CA PRO A 31 -5.50 -15.29 -9.79
C PRO A 31 -6.82 -15.98 -10.17
N ARG A 32 -7.95 -15.30 -10.01
CA ARG A 32 -8.08 -13.88 -9.64
C ARG A 32 -8.30 -13.69 -8.13
N GLY A 33 -9.10 -14.57 -7.53
CA GLY A 33 -9.55 -14.46 -6.14
C GLY A 33 -8.45 -14.58 -5.09
N GLY A 34 -7.41 -15.37 -5.34
CA GLY A 34 -6.29 -15.54 -4.41
C GLY A 34 -5.42 -14.29 -4.23
N LEU A 35 -5.38 -13.39 -5.21
CA LEU A 35 -4.44 -12.26 -5.16
C LEU A 35 -4.77 -11.23 -4.06
N PRO A 36 -6.03 -10.77 -3.87
CA PRO A 36 -6.37 -9.90 -2.74
C PRO A 36 -6.00 -10.50 -1.37
N VAL A 37 -6.14 -11.82 -1.21
CA VAL A 37 -5.75 -12.54 0.02
C VAL A 37 -4.23 -12.54 0.15
N ALA A 38 -3.52 -12.88 -0.92
CA ALA A 38 -2.05 -12.89 -0.99
C ALA A 38 -1.44 -11.52 -0.67
N ALA A 39 -2.07 -10.43 -1.12
CA ALA A 39 -1.58 -9.07 -0.87
C ALA A 39 -1.57 -8.69 0.61
N GLU A 40 -2.56 -9.16 1.39
CA GLU A 40 -2.57 -8.96 2.84
C GLU A 40 -1.49 -9.81 3.53
N VAL A 41 -1.32 -11.06 3.08
CA VAL A 41 -0.25 -11.96 3.57
C VAL A 41 1.14 -11.38 3.30
N ALA A 42 1.42 -10.97 2.07
CA ALA A 42 2.70 -10.39 1.67
C ALA A 42 3.02 -9.13 2.49
N ARG A 43 2.02 -8.26 2.71
CA ARG A 43 2.20 -7.04 3.50
C ARG A 43 2.55 -7.35 4.95
N ALA A 44 1.84 -8.29 5.54
CA ALA A 44 2.01 -8.67 6.93
C ALA A 44 3.39 -9.31 7.19
N LEU A 45 3.90 -10.08 6.22
CA LEU A 45 5.19 -10.77 6.30
C LEU A 45 6.35 -9.95 5.74
N ASN A 46 6.09 -8.73 5.26
CA ASN A 46 7.07 -7.91 4.53
C ASN A 46 7.73 -8.70 3.39
N GLY A 47 6.93 -9.52 2.70
CA GLY A 47 7.31 -10.37 1.59
C GLY A 47 7.07 -9.70 0.23
N GLU A 48 7.51 -10.38 -0.83
CA GLU A 48 7.30 -9.93 -2.21
C GLU A 48 6.02 -10.55 -2.77
N LEU A 49 5.15 -9.74 -3.39
CA LEU A 49 3.88 -10.20 -3.94
C LEU A 49 4.01 -10.41 -5.45
N ALA A 50 3.59 -11.57 -5.94
CA ALA A 50 3.42 -11.83 -7.37
C ALA A 50 2.29 -12.85 -7.61
N VAL A 51 2.17 -13.35 -8.84
CA VAL A 51 1.16 -14.35 -9.23
C VAL A 51 1.80 -15.67 -9.65
N VAL A 52 1.04 -16.75 -9.50
CA VAL A 52 1.28 -18.04 -10.18
C VAL A 52 0.02 -18.41 -10.95
N VAL A 53 0.11 -18.52 -12.27
CA VAL A 53 -1.08 -18.59 -13.12
C VAL A 53 -1.45 -20.04 -13.42
N ALA A 54 -2.24 -20.63 -12.53
CA ALA A 54 -2.84 -21.93 -12.77
C ALA A 54 -4.16 -21.83 -13.54
N ARG A 55 -4.35 -22.71 -14.52
CA ARG A 55 -5.55 -22.83 -15.37
C ARG A 55 -6.12 -24.24 -15.28
N LYS A 56 -7.44 -24.33 -15.11
CA LYS A 56 -8.16 -25.62 -15.14
C LYS A 56 -8.12 -26.21 -16.55
N LEU A 57 -7.96 -27.52 -16.63
CA LEU A 57 -8.13 -28.31 -17.83
C LEU A 57 -9.56 -28.84 -17.83
N GLY A 58 -10.38 -28.39 -18.78
CA GLY A 58 -11.79 -28.79 -18.88
C GLY A 58 -11.97 -30.20 -19.44
N ALA A 59 -13.14 -30.80 -19.21
CA ALA A 59 -13.51 -32.09 -19.78
C ALA A 59 -14.01 -31.95 -21.24
N PRO A 60 -13.89 -33.00 -22.07
CA PRO A 60 -14.49 -33.02 -23.40
C PRO A 60 -15.99 -32.71 -23.34
N GLY A 61 -16.44 -31.70 -24.10
CA GLY A 61 -17.84 -31.29 -24.13
C GLY A 61 -18.37 -30.58 -22.87
N ASN A 62 -17.59 -30.48 -21.79
CA ASN A 62 -17.96 -29.75 -20.57
C ASN A 62 -16.74 -29.02 -19.97
N PRO A 63 -16.41 -27.81 -20.45
CA PRO A 63 -15.24 -27.06 -19.99
C PRO A 63 -15.26 -26.67 -18.50
N GLU A 64 -16.44 -26.60 -17.87
CA GLU A 64 -16.59 -26.24 -16.46
C GLU A 64 -16.21 -27.40 -15.52
N LEU A 65 -16.30 -28.64 -16.01
CA LEU A 65 -15.84 -29.82 -15.28
C LEU A 65 -14.33 -29.96 -15.44
N ALA A 66 -13.58 -29.71 -14.37
CA ALA A 66 -12.12 -29.81 -14.40
C ALA A 66 -11.64 -31.26 -14.31
N ILE A 67 -10.87 -31.72 -15.30
CA ILE A 67 -10.12 -32.99 -15.25
C ILE A 67 -8.72 -32.82 -14.64
N GLY A 68 -8.29 -31.57 -14.43
CA GLY A 68 -6.97 -31.24 -13.95
C GLY A 68 -6.69 -29.75 -14.01
N ALA A 69 -5.42 -29.38 -13.87
CA ALA A 69 -4.93 -28.03 -14.07
C ALA A 69 -3.49 -28.02 -14.60
N THR A 70 -3.09 -26.90 -15.22
CA THR A 70 -1.73 -26.62 -15.66
C THR A 70 -1.34 -25.20 -15.29
N THR A 71 -0.05 -24.93 -15.19
CA THR A 71 0.51 -23.57 -15.06
C THR A 71 1.09 -23.11 -16.38
N GLU A 72 1.56 -21.87 -16.41
CA GLU A 72 2.34 -21.30 -17.50
C GLU A 72 3.62 -22.10 -17.79
N THR A 73 4.26 -22.72 -16.80
CA THR A 73 5.49 -23.51 -17.02
C THR A 73 5.21 -24.90 -17.61
N GLY A 74 3.94 -25.28 -17.74
CA GLY A 74 3.51 -26.62 -18.15
C GLY A 74 3.44 -27.64 -17.02
N ALA A 75 3.83 -27.27 -15.79
CA ALA A 75 3.58 -28.11 -14.63
C ALA A 75 2.08 -28.35 -14.46
N SER A 76 1.69 -29.61 -14.30
CA SER A 76 0.28 -30.00 -14.36
C SER A 76 -0.09 -31.10 -13.38
N TYR A 77 -1.39 -31.16 -13.09
CA TYR A 77 -2.03 -32.22 -12.34
C TYR A 77 -3.24 -32.71 -13.14
N ILE A 78 -3.34 -34.02 -13.34
CA ILE A 78 -4.49 -34.67 -13.98
C ILE A 78 -5.11 -35.62 -12.97
N ASN A 79 -6.42 -35.50 -12.75
CA ASN A 79 -7.18 -36.51 -12.06
C ASN A 79 -7.53 -37.64 -13.04
N ALA A 80 -6.74 -38.71 -13.01
CA ALA A 80 -6.87 -39.83 -13.94
C ALA A 80 -8.25 -40.50 -13.89
N ALA A 81 -8.87 -40.58 -12.71
CA ALA A 81 -10.20 -41.18 -12.55
C ALA A 81 -11.28 -40.34 -13.24
N VAL A 82 -11.25 -39.01 -13.03
CA VAL A 82 -12.20 -38.10 -13.69
C VAL A 82 -11.95 -38.06 -15.19
N ALA A 83 -10.69 -37.97 -15.63
CA ALA A 83 -10.33 -37.96 -17.05
C ALA A 83 -10.82 -39.23 -17.77
N ALA A 84 -10.64 -40.41 -17.16
CA ALA A 84 -11.15 -41.67 -17.70
C ALA A 84 -12.69 -41.69 -17.77
N ALA A 85 -13.37 -41.21 -16.73
CA ALA A 85 -14.84 -41.20 -16.67
C ALA A 85 -15.49 -40.31 -17.73
N VAL A 86 -14.81 -39.24 -18.16
CA VAL A 86 -15.31 -38.30 -19.19
C VAL A 86 -14.77 -38.59 -20.59
N GLY A 87 -13.99 -39.66 -20.77
CA GLY A 87 -13.39 -40.02 -22.06
C GLY A 87 -12.30 -39.06 -22.54
N ALA A 88 -11.62 -38.38 -21.61
CA ALA A 88 -10.46 -37.54 -21.93
C ALA A 88 -9.23 -38.42 -22.17
N ASP A 89 -9.00 -38.81 -23.42
CA ASP A 89 -7.81 -39.56 -23.80
C ASP A 89 -6.52 -38.70 -23.74
N GLN A 90 -5.36 -39.34 -23.88
CA GLN A 90 -4.08 -38.65 -23.80
C GLN A 90 -3.96 -37.53 -24.85
N ARG A 91 -4.51 -37.75 -26.05
CA ARG A 91 -4.45 -36.75 -27.13
C ARG A 91 -5.26 -35.51 -26.78
N TYR A 92 -6.44 -35.68 -26.20
CA TYR A 92 -7.26 -34.60 -25.69
C TYR A 92 -6.54 -33.84 -24.58
N ILE A 93 -5.99 -34.56 -23.59
CA ILE A 93 -5.29 -33.96 -22.44
C ILE A 93 -4.13 -33.09 -22.92
N GLU A 94 -3.28 -33.59 -23.83
CA GLU A 94 -2.14 -32.82 -24.34
C GLU A 94 -2.57 -31.59 -25.15
N ALA A 95 -3.63 -31.70 -25.96
CA ALA A 95 -4.17 -30.57 -26.70
C ALA A 95 -4.75 -29.49 -25.77
N GLU A 96 -5.52 -29.90 -24.76
CA GLU A 96 -6.11 -28.99 -23.78
C GLU A 96 -5.04 -28.35 -22.89
N LYS A 97 -4.02 -29.11 -22.48
CA LYS A 97 -2.84 -28.57 -21.79
C LYS A 97 -2.16 -27.49 -22.59
N ALA A 98 -1.81 -27.75 -23.87
CA ALA A 98 -1.15 -26.77 -24.72
C ALA A 98 -1.97 -25.47 -24.84
N ARG A 99 -3.29 -25.57 -24.97
CA ARG A 99 -4.20 -24.42 -25.01
C ARG A 99 -4.18 -23.62 -23.71
N GLN A 100 -4.27 -24.31 -22.56
CA GLN A 100 -4.30 -23.63 -21.26
C GLN A 100 -2.93 -23.08 -20.85
N ILE A 101 -1.82 -23.69 -21.26
CA ILE A 101 -0.46 -23.16 -21.07
C ILE A 101 -0.32 -21.82 -21.81
N ALA A 102 -0.74 -21.76 -23.08
CA ALA A 102 -0.68 -20.52 -23.86
C ALA A 102 -1.52 -19.40 -23.23
N GLU A 103 -2.72 -19.72 -22.74
CA GLU A 103 -3.57 -18.75 -22.02
C GLU A 103 -2.99 -18.37 -20.65
N ALA A 104 -2.37 -19.30 -19.92
CA ALA A 104 -1.69 -19.02 -18.66
C ALA A 104 -0.53 -18.03 -18.87
N HIS A 105 0.32 -18.27 -19.87
CA HIS A 105 1.38 -17.33 -20.26
C HIS A 105 0.84 -15.95 -20.66
N ARG A 106 -0.23 -15.89 -21.45
CA ARG A 106 -0.84 -14.61 -21.84
C ARG A 106 -1.35 -13.82 -20.61
N ARG A 107 -1.93 -14.51 -19.63
CA ARG A 107 -2.40 -13.90 -18.37
C ARG A 107 -1.26 -13.51 -17.44
N GLU A 108 -0.22 -14.34 -17.35
CA GLU A 108 0.99 -13.99 -16.63
C GLU A 108 1.56 -12.67 -17.16
N GLN A 109 1.72 -12.54 -18.48
CA GLN A 109 2.17 -11.29 -19.13
C GLN A 109 1.24 -10.11 -18.89
N LEU A 110 -0.07 -10.35 -18.74
CA LEU A 110 -1.05 -9.31 -18.45
C LEU A 110 -0.92 -8.76 -17.02
N PHE A 111 -0.68 -9.65 -16.05
CA PHE A 111 -0.61 -9.27 -14.63
C PHE A 111 0.78 -8.81 -14.22
N ASP A 112 1.81 -9.30 -14.91
CA ASP A 112 3.20 -9.16 -14.52
C ASP A 112 3.98 -8.37 -15.58
N SER A 113 3.69 -7.08 -15.69
CA SER A 113 4.52 -6.17 -16.50
C SER A 113 5.96 -6.03 -15.96
N HIS A 114 6.23 -6.54 -14.75
CA HIS A 114 7.50 -6.45 -14.01
C HIS A 114 7.80 -7.72 -13.18
N ARG A 115 8.25 -8.79 -13.85
CA ARG A 115 8.91 -10.02 -13.34
C ARG A 115 8.55 -10.47 -11.91
N ARG A 116 7.85 -11.61 -11.83
CA ARG A 116 7.83 -12.52 -10.67
C ARG A 116 9.24 -12.67 -10.10
N PRO A 117 9.43 -12.45 -8.77
CA PRO A 117 10.72 -12.64 -8.14
C PRO A 117 11.26 -14.06 -8.35
N PRO A 118 12.58 -14.24 -8.46
CA PRO A 118 13.17 -15.58 -8.48
C PRO A 118 12.75 -16.36 -7.24
N VAL A 119 12.25 -17.58 -7.44
CA VAL A 119 11.80 -18.47 -6.36
C VAL A 119 12.85 -19.48 -5.92
N SER A 120 13.88 -19.69 -6.74
CA SER A 120 14.93 -20.69 -6.47
C SER A 120 15.66 -20.41 -5.15
N GLY A 121 15.77 -21.43 -4.29
CA GLY A 121 16.40 -21.32 -2.98
C GLY A 121 15.65 -20.45 -1.98
N ARG A 122 14.37 -20.14 -2.21
CA ARG A 122 13.55 -19.31 -1.31
C ARG A 122 12.37 -20.06 -0.75
N THR A 123 11.86 -19.54 0.36
CA THR A 123 10.55 -19.90 0.88
C THR A 123 9.46 -19.17 0.07
N VAL A 124 8.53 -19.96 -0.48
CA VAL A 124 7.41 -19.48 -1.29
C VAL A 124 6.09 -19.84 -0.63
N ILE A 125 5.18 -18.88 -0.53
CA ILE A 125 3.83 -19.06 0.00
C ILE A 125 2.84 -18.88 -1.14
N ILE A 126 2.20 -19.95 -1.58
CA ILE A 126 1.11 -19.93 -2.56
C ILE A 126 -0.20 -19.67 -1.82
N VAL A 127 -1.00 -18.73 -2.29
CA VAL A 127 -2.24 -18.30 -1.65
C VAL A 127 -3.41 -18.34 -2.63
N ASP A 128 -4.55 -18.85 -2.16
CA ASP A 128 -5.84 -18.80 -2.85
C ASP A 128 -6.94 -18.28 -1.90
N ASP A 129 -8.10 -17.88 -2.42
CA ASP A 129 -9.25 -17.47 -1.57
C ASP A 129 -10.03 -18.64 -0.98
N GLY A 130 -9.81 -19.84 -1.51
CA GLY A 130 -10.24 -21.08 -0.90
C GLY A 130 -10.03 -22.24 -1.87
N ILE A 131 -10.07 -23.45 -1.32
CA ILE A 131 -9.92 -24.68 -2.11
C ILE A 131 -11.27 -25.36 -2.23
N ALA A 132 -11.69 -25.64 -3.46
CA ALA A 132 -12.80 -26.56 -3.74
C ALA A 132 -12.29 -27.92 -4.19
N THR A 133 -11.52 -27.97 -5.29
CA THR A 133 -11.01 -29.23 -5.87
C THR A 133 -9.50 -29.39 -5.78
N GLY A 134 -8.78 -28.34 -5.40
CA GLY A 134 -7.31 -28.35 -5.21
C GLY A 134 -6.47 -28.39 -6.49
N ALA A 135 -7.03 -28.73 -7.66
CA ALA A 135 -6.26 -28.96 -8.89
C ALA A 135 -5.31 -27.80 -9.26
N THR A 136 -5.80 -26.55 -9.19
CA THR A 136 -4.99 -25.35 -9.48
C THR A 136 -3.87 -25.16 -8.46
N ALA A 137 -4.15 -25.39 -7.17
CA ALA A 137 -3.15 -25.32 -6.11
C ALA A 137 -2.07 -26.39 -6.27
N ILE A 138 -2.44 -27.63 -6.63
CA ILE A 138 -1.47 -28.71 -6.90
C ILE A 138 -0.55 -28.33 -8.07
N ALA A 139 -1.14 -27.86 -9.18
CA ALA A 139 -0.35 -27.45 -10.35
C ALA A 139 0.61 -26.29 -10.00
N ALA A 140 0.15 -25.32 -9.22
CA ALA A 140 0.97 -24.21 -8.74
C ALA A 140 2.13 -24.69 -7.84
N VAL A 141 1.84 -25.54 -6.85
CA VAL A 141 2.86 -26.11 -5.95
C VAL A 141 3.92 -26.86 -6.74
N ARG A 142 3.51 -27.71 -7.69
CA ARG A 142 4.44 -28.46 -8.56
C ARG A 142 5.30 -27.56 -9.43
N SER A 143 4.73 -26.48 -9.99
CA SER A 143 5.50 -25.49 -10.77
C SER A 143 6.60 -24.87 -9.93
N ILE A 144 6.24 -24.36 -8.75
CA ILE A 144 7.17 -23.63 -7.88
C ILE A 144 8.26 -24.56 -7.32
N LYS A 145 7.92 -25.82 -7.01
CA LYS A 145 8.92 -26.83 -6.64
C LYS A 145 9.89 -27.12 -7.80
N ALA A 146 9.38 -27.25 -9.03
CA ALA A 146 10.22 -27.49 -10.21
C ALA A 146 11.15 -26.30 -10.54
N GLU A 147 10.77 -25.08 -10.17
CA GLU A 147 11.61 -23.89 -10.27
C GLU A 147 12.68 -23.79 -9.16
N GLY A 148 12.73 -24.77 -8.26
CA GLY A 148 13.78 -24.92 -7.25
C GLY A 148 13.55 -24.13 -5.97
N ALA A 149 12.30 -23.82 -5.62
CA ALA A 149 11.99 -23.26 -4.31
C ALA A 149 12.49 -24.18 -3.18
N GLU A 150 13.06 -23.60 -2.13
CA GLU A 150 13.57 -24.35 -0.97
C GLU A 150 12.42 -24.93 -0.15
N ARG A 151 11.34 -24.16 -0.01
CA ARG A 151 10.15 -24.55 0.73
C ARG A 151 8.91 -23.93 0.10
N VAL A 152 7.87 -24.72 -0.11
CA VAL A 152 6.60 -24.31 -0.70
C VAL A 152 5.48 -24.55 0.29
N ILE A 153 4.92 -23.46 0.80
CA ILE A 153 3.76 -23.44 1.70
C ILE A 153 2.53 -23.12 0.88
N LEU A 154 1.45 -23.88 1.05
CA LEU A 154 0.13 -23.51 0.55
C LEU A 154 -0.68 -22.94 1.72
N ALA A 155 -1.16 -21.70 1.58
CA ALA A 155 -1.93 -21.02 2.61
C ALA A 155 -3.29 -20.59 2.06
N VAL A 156 -4.37 -21.08 2.68
CA VAL A 156 -5.74 -20.83 2.20
C VAL A 156 -6.69 -20.55 3.37
N PRO A 157 -7.72 -19.71 3.18
CA PRO A 157 -8.70 -19.46 4.24
C PRO A 157 -9.57 -20.68 4.56
N VAL A 158 -9.98 -21.44 3.55
CA VAL A 158 -10.94 -22.55 3.72
C VAL A 158 -10.73 -23.64 2.67
N GLY A 159 -11.01 -24.89 3.05
CA GLY A 159 -11.12 -25.99 2.10
C GLY A 159 -11.67 -27.28 2.73
N PRO A 160 -12.12 -28.24 1.90
CA PRO A 160 -12.56 -29.54 2.37
C PRO A 160 -11.42 -30.37 2.95
N THR A 161 -11.67 -31.08 4.05
CA THR A 161 -10.68 -31.92 4.74
C THR A 161 -9.96 -32.87 3.79
N GLU A 162 -10.72 -33.57 2.94
CA GLU A 162 -10.16 -34.53 1.98
C GLU A 162 -9.16 -33.88 1.00
N MET A 163 -9.47 -32.68 0.49
CA MET A 163 -8.57 -32.00 -0.43
C MET A 163 -7.38 -31.38 0.28
N LEU A 164 -7.55 -30.91 1.53
CA LEU A 164 -6.44 -30.42 2.34
C LEU A 164 -5.45 -31.54 2.67
N GLU A 165 -5.93 -32.75 2.95
CA GLU A 165 -5.07 -33.93 3.13
C GLU A 165 -4.28 -34.28 1.86
N LEU A 166 -4.94 -34.25 0.69
CA LEU A 166 -4.25 -34.43 -0.59
C LEU A 166 -3.15 -33.37 -0.78
N LEU A 167 -3.45 -32.10 -0.49
CA LEU A 167 -2.51 -30.99 -0.63
C LEU A 167 -1.34 -31.06 0.35
N ARG A 168 -1.52 -31.63 1.54
CA ARG A 168 -0.43 -31.89 2.51
C ARG A 168 0.59 -32.91 1.97
N GLY A 169 0.21 -33.73 0.99
CA GLY A 169 1.14 -34.61 0.26
C GLY A 169 1.91 -33.91 -0.87
N GLU A 170 1.48 -32.71 -1.29
CA GLU A 170 2.06 -31.98 -2.43
C GLU A 170 2.93 -30.81 -1.96
N ALA A 171 2.45 -29.99 -1.02
CA ALA A 171 3.17 -28.86 -0.44
C ALA A 171 4.03 -29.30 0.76
N ASP A 172 5.06 -28.53 1.10
CA ASP A 172 5.88 -28.83 2.29
C ASP A 172 5.12 -28.48 3.57
N GLU A 173 4.16 -27.57 3.48
CA GLU A 173 3.23 -27.23 4.54
C GLU A 173 1.91 -26.70 3.97
N VAL A 174 0.79 -27.06 4.60
CA VAL A 174 -0.53 -26.49 4.30
C VAL A 174 -1.04 -25.76 5.53
N VAL A 175 -1.32 -24.46 5.38
CA VAL A 175 -1.91 -23.60 6.39
C VAL A 175 -3.34 -23.28 5.99
N CYS A 176 -4.31 -23.73 6.80
CA CYS A 176 -5.72 -23.49 6.57
C CYS A 176 -6.36 -22.85 7.80
N LEU A 177 -7.15 -21.77 7.65
CA LEU A 177 -7.91 -21.20 8.78
C LEU A 177 -9.11 -22.09 9.14
N LEU A 178 -9.75 -22.69 8.14
CA LEU A 178 -10.94 -23.52 8.31
C LEU A 178 -10.86 -24.78 7.46
N ASP A 179 -10.55 -25.89 8.13
CA ASP A 179 -10.66 -27.25 7.60
C ASP A 179 -12.11 -27.73 7.83
N ASP A 180 -12.91 -27.86 6.76
CA ASP A 180 -14.35 -28.14 6.86
C ASP A 180 -14.72 -29.47 6.17
N PRO A 181 -15.12 -30.52 6.91
CA PRO A 181 -15.56 -31.78 6.32
C PRO A 181 -16.91 -31.66 5.58
N ASP A 182 -17.73 -30.65 5.91
CA ASP A 182 -19.04 -30.40 5.31
C ASP A 182 -18.98 -29.28 4.25
N PHE A 183 -17.79 -29.10 3.64
CA PHE A 183 -17.53 -28.03 2.68
C PHE A 183 -18.52 -28.02 1.51
N TRP A 184 -19.07 -26.84 1.23
CA TRP A 184 -20.03 -26.68 0.14
C TRP A 184 -19.45 -25.95 -1.08
N ALA A 185 -19.07 -24.68 -0.90
CA ALA A 185 -18.40 -23.89 -1.93
C ALA A 185 -17.61 -22.76 -1.28
N VAL A 186 -16.53 -22.30 -1.91
CA VAL A 186 -15.68 -21.22 -1.35
C VAL A 186 -16.52 -19.98 -1.00
N GLY A 187 -17.37 -19.53 -1.92
CA GLY A 187 -18.21 -18.34 -1.70
C GLY A 187 -19.22 -18.43 -0.56
N TYR A 188 -19.50 -19.63 -0.03
CA TYR A 188 -20.39 -19.80 1.13
C TYR A 188 -19.79 -19.21 2.41
N TYR A 189 -18.46 -19.17 2.51
CA TYR A 189 -17.73 -18.70 3.69
C TYR A 189 -17.48 -17.19 3.69
N TYR A 190 -17.94 -16.47 2.66
CA TYR A 190 -17.75 -15.04 2.49
C TYR A 190 -19.09 -14.31 2.51
N ASP A 191 -19.15 -13.16 3.19
CA ASP A 191 -20.31 -12.26 3.12
C ASP A 191 -20.31 -11.47 1.81
N ASP A 192 -19.14 -10.99 1.38
CA ASP A 192 -18.87 -10.46 0.04
C ASP A 192 -17.90 -11.38 -0.72
N PHE A 193 -18.41 -12.03 -1.76
CA PHE A 193 -17.63 -12.85 -2.70
C PHE A 193 -17.75 -12.36 -4.14
N SER A 194 -17.83 -11.04 -4.33
CA SER A 194 -17.82 -10.38 -5.64
C SER A 194 -16.68 -10.89 -6.53
N GLN A 195 -16.92 -10.94 -7.85
CA GLN A 195 -15.90 -11.43 -8.78
C GLN A 195 -14.74 -10.45 -8.88
N VAL A 196 -13.53 -10.95 -8.66
CA VAL A 196 -12.31 -10.17 -8.89
C VAL A 196 -12.02 -10.10 -10.39
N SER A 197 -11.82 -8.89 -10.93
CA SER A 197 -11.50 -8.66 -12.35
C SER A 197 -9.99 -8.71 -12.62
N ASP A 198 -9.61 -8.86 -13.90
CA ASP A 198 -8.19 -8.81 -14.30
C ASP A 198 -7.57 -7.43 -14.02
N ASP A 199 -8.35 -6.34 -14.10
CA ASP A 199 -7.91 -4.99 -13.78
C ASP A 199 -7.66 -4.79 -12.28
N GLU A 200 -8.51 -5.38 -11.42
CA GLU A 200 -8.31 -5.35 -9.97
C GLU A 200 -7.05 -6.12 -9.56
N VAL A 201 -6.76 -7.24 -10.24
CA VAL A 201 -5.52 -7.99 -10.04
C VAL A 201 -4.31 -7.11 -10.36
N ARG A 202 -4.32 -6.46 -11.53
CA ARG A 202 -3.26 -5.54 -11.96
C ARG A 202 -3.10 -4.37 -10.98
N GLN A 203 -4.19 -3.71 -10.61
CA GLN A 203 -4.19 -2.58 -9.68
C GLN A 203 -3.67 -2.98 -8.30
N THR A 204 -3.99 -4.21 -7.83
CA THR A 204 -3.48 -4.74 -6.56
C THR A 204 -1.96 -4.89 -6.59
N LEU A 205 -1.40 -5.47 -7.66
CA LEU A 205 0.04 -5.61 -7.85
C LEU A 205 0.73 -4.24 -7.95
N GLU A 206 0.22 -3.34 -8.78
CA GLU A 206 0.78 -1.99 -8.95
C GLU A 206 0.77 -1.20 -7.63
N THR A 207 -0.35 -1.22 -6.92
CA THR A 207 -0.50 -0.55 -5.62
C THR A 207 0.44 -1.16 -4.57
N PHE A 208 0.61 -2.49 -4.57
CA PHE A 208 1.53 -3.15 -3.66
C PHE A 208 2.97 -2.73 -3.94
N THR A 209 3.40 -2.79 -5.21
CA THR A 209 4.75 -2.40 -5.63
C THR A 209 5.02 -0.93 -5.32
N ALA A 210 4.09 -0.02 -5.62
CA ALA A 210 4.23 1.41 -5.30
C ALA A 210 4.38 1.65 -3.78
N LYS A 211 3.60 0.94 -2.95
CA LYS A 211 3.71 1.02 -1.49
C LYS A 211 5.04 0.46 -0.97
N MET A 212 5.51 -0.67 -1.51
CA MET A 212 6.79 -1.25 -1.11
C MET A 212 7.97 -0.40 -1.58
N ALA A 213 7.92 0.15 -2.79
CA ALA A 213 8.91 1.07 -3.31
C ALA A 213 8.96 2.36 -2.50
N ALA A 214 7.81 2.96 -2.16
CA ALA A 214 7.76 4.13 -1.27
C ALA A 214 8.34 3.81 0.12
N LYS A 215 8.06 2.62 0.66
CA LYS A 215 8.65 2.15 1.93
C LYS A 215 10.16 1.95 1.84
N ALA A 216 10.67 1.43 0.73
CA ALA A 216 12.09 1.17 0.51
C ALA A 216 12.90 2.44 0.16
N ALA A 217 12.32 3.37 -0.60
CA ALA A 217 12.90 4.68 -0.93
C ALA A 217 13.04 5.61 0.28
N ILE A 218 12.44 5.21 1.39
CA ILE A 218 12.54 5.88 2.69
C ILE A 218 13.76 5.37 3.49
N ASP A 219 14.63 4.49 2.97
CA ASP A 219 15.87 4.02 3.62
C ASP A 219 17.11 4.81 3.12
N PRO A 220 17.93 5.47 3.98
CA PRO A 220 17.99 5.37 5.44
C PRO A 220 16.97 6.25 6.14
N SER A 221 15.89 5.64 6.61
CA SER A 221 14.94 6.26 7.52
C SER A 221 15.52 6.11 8.90
N ARG A 222 15.61 7.22 9.62
CA ARG A 222 15.97 7.23 11.02
C ARG A 222 14.68 7.33 11.84
N PRO A 223 14.24 6.26 12.52
CA PRO A 223 13.26 6.39 13.58
C PRO A 223 13.73 7.46 14.55
N THR A 224 12.85 8.38 14.88
CA THR A 224 13.15 9.49 15.78
C THR A 224 12.04 9.63 16.81
N GLN A 225 12.43 10.11 17.98
CA GLN A 225 11.51 10.41 19.07
C GLN A 225 11.68 11.88 19.44
N MET A 226 10.55 12.56 19.52
CA MET A 226 10.45 13.93 20.01
C MET A 226 9.68 13.89 21.33
N GLU A 227 9.89 14.88 22.20
CA GLU A 227 9.21 14.96 23.48
C GLU A 227 8.65 16.36 23.70
N ARG A 228 7.46 16.41 24.31
CA ARG A 228 6.78 17.65 24.71
C ARG A 228 5.96 17.40 25.96
N ASP A 229 6.26 18.10 27.05
CA ASP A 229 5.53 18.00 28.34
C ASP A 229 5.37 16.54 28.84
N GLY A 230 6.38 15.69 28.63
CA GLY A 230 6.31 14.25 28.96
C GLY A 230 5.53 13.39 27.97
N ILE A 231 4.99 13.97 26.89
CA ILE A 231 4.38 13.25 25.78
C ILE A 231 5.45 12.90 24.75
N ARG A 232 5.63 11.60 24.49
CA ARG A 232 6.51 11.10 23.44
C ARG A 232 5.81 11.11 22.10
N LEU A 233 6.46 11.69 21.09
CA LEU A 233 6.01 11.69 19.70
C LEU A 233 6.94 10.82 18.85
N ALA A 234 6.39 9.83 18.16
CA ALA A 234 7.15 8.94 17.29
C ALA A 234 7.19 9.49 15.86
N GLY A 235 8.36 9.46 15.23
CA GLY A 235 8.51 9.89 13.84
C GLY A 235 9.60 9.15 13.08
N ILE A 236 9.68 9.45 11.79
CA ILE A 236 10.65 8.89 10.85
C ILE A 236 11.20 10.06 10.04
N LEU A 237 12.50 10.34 10.22
CA LEU A 237 13.24 11.29 9.41
C LEU A 237 13.91 10.56 8.25
N THR A 238 13.67 11.03 7.03
CA THR A 238 14.25 10.49 5.81
C THR A 238 15.06 11.57 5.11
N THR A 239 16.32 11.29 4.79
CA THR A 239 17.21 12.23 4.12
C THR A 239 17.60 11.74 2.72
N PRO A 240 17.72 12.63 1.72
CA PRO A 240 18.27 12.29 0.42
C PRO A 240 19.74 11.81 0.51
N ALA A 241 20.19 11.08 -0.50
CA ALA A 241 21.61 10.79 -0.72
C ALA A 241 22.22 11.78 -1.73
N PRO A 242 23.50 12.19 -1.61
CA PRO A 242 24.47 11.87 -0.54
C PRO A 242 24.32 12.77 0.70
N VAL A 243 25.05 12.46 1.78
CA VAL A 243 25.05 13.20 3.06
C VAL A 243 25.29 14.70 2.86
N GLY A 244 24.44 15.53 3.47
CA GLY A 244 24.53 16.98 3.41
C GLY A 244 23.50 17.67 4.30
N SER A 245 23.25 18.95 4.04
CA SER A 245 22.14 19.70 4.65
C SER A 245 21.00 19.87 3.66
N PHE A 246 19.78 19.52 4.06
CA PHE A 246 18.62 19.46 3.19
C PHE A 246 17.52 20.43 3.64
N PRO A 247 16.70 20.95 2.72
CA PRO A 247 15.37 21.42 3.10
C PRO A 247 14.54 20.25 3.66
N LEU A 248 13.54 20.56 4.47
CA LEU A 248 12.69 19.57 5.13
C LEU A 248 11.21 19.83 4.82
N VAL A 249 10.44 18.77 4.64
CA VAL A 249 8.97 18.81 4.72
C VAL A 249 8.50 17.95 5.89
N ILE A 250 7.78 18.57 6.83
CA ILE A 250 7.14 17.88 7.95
C ILE A 250 5.71 17.52 7.55
N PHE A 251 5.33 16.24 7.66
CA PHE A 251 4.00 15.76 7.35
C PHE A 251 3.12 15.72 8.60
N VAL A 252 1.90 16.25 8.49
CA VAL A 252 0.87 16.22 9.53
C VAL A 252 -0.31 15.44 8.98
N HIS A 253 -0.56 14.26 9.54
CA HIS A 253 -1.60 13.34 9.07
C HIS A 253 -3.01 13.80 9.49
N GLY A 254 -4.03 13.23 8.83
CA GLY A 254 -5.43 13.42 9.21
C GLY A 254 -5.86 12.55 10.39
N LEU A 255 -7.08 12.75 10.88
CA LEU A 255 -7.65 11.94 11.97
C LEU A 255 -7.67 10.44 11.61
N GLY A 256 -7.30 9.58 12.56
CA GLY A 256 -7.29 8.11 12.36
C GLY A 256 -6.19 7.63 11.41
N SER A 257 -5.19 8.46 11.12
CA SER A 257 -4.02 8.12 10.32
C SER A 257 -2.73 8.17 11.17
N GLY A 258 -1.57 8.16 10.53
CA GLY A 258 -0.27 8.16 11.21
C GLY A 258 0.88 8.39 10.25
N LYS A 259 2.11 8.27 10.77
CA LYS A 259 3.36 8.35 10.01
C LYS A 259 3.46 7.29 8.89
N GLU A 260 2.70 6.20 9.01
CA GLU A 260 2.63 5.13 8.02
C GLU A 260 1.57 5.34 6.92
N SER A 261 0.96 6.54 6.85
CA SER A 261 -0.05 6.89 5.85
C SER A 261 0.45 6.61 4.42
N PRO A 262 -0.14 5.66 3.68
CA PRO A 262 0.35 5.28 2.35
C PRO A 262 0.41 6.45 1.38
N ARG A 263 -0.59 7.35 1.45
CA ARG A 263 -0.64 8.56 0.62
C ARG A 263 0.51 9.52 0.93
N ASN A 264 0.83 9.71 2.21
CA ASN A 264 1.91 10.62 2.60
C ASN A 264 3.28 9.98 2.30
N LEU A 265 3.42 8.66 2.42
CA LEU A 265 4.65 7.94 2.06
C LEU A 265 4.98 8.07 0.56
N VAL A 266 3.97 7.97 -0.32
CA VAL A 266 4.17 8.20 -1.77
C VAL A 266 4.69 9.61 -2.04
N ILE A 267 4.08 10.63 -1.45
CA ILE A 267 4.51 12.02 -1.60
C ILE A 267 5.91 12.23 -1.02
N ALA A 268 6.17 11.67 0.17
CA ALA A 268 7.44 11.79 0.86
C ALA A 268 8.58 11.17 0.06
N SER A 269 8.38 9.98 -0.53
CA SER A 269 9.35 9.33 -1.42
C SER A 269 9.76 10.24 -2.57
N ARG A 270 8.78 10.87 -3.25
CA ARG A 270 9.05 11.78 -4.37
C ARG A 270 9.78 13.05 -3.95
N LEU A 271 9.52 13.56 -2.74
CA LEU A 271 10.27 14.70 -2.19
C LEU A 271 11.73 14.33 -1.89
N VAL A 272 11.96 13.13 -1.34
CA VAL A 272 13.31 12.62 -1.08
C VAL A 272 14.09 12.43 -2.38
N GLU A 273 13.46 11.85 -3.41
CA GLU A 273 14.01 11.75 -4.78
C GLU A 273 14.36 13.13 -5.36
N ALA A 274 13.59 14.16 -5.02
CA ALA A 274 13.83 15.55 -5.43
C ALA A 274 14.85 16.30 -4.56
N GLY A 275 15.50 15.64 -3.59
CA GLY A 275 16.52 16.25 -2.72
C GLY A 275 15.96 17.01 -1.51
N ILE A 276 14.72 16.73 -1.11
CA ILE A 276 14.06 17.32 0.07
C ILE A 276 13.87 16.24 1.14
N ALA A 277 14.44 16.46 2.33
CA ALA A 277 14.23 15.56 3.47
C ALA A 277 12.77 15.59 3.91
N THR A 278 12.30 14.49 4.51
CA THR A 278 10.92 14.37 4.99
C THR A 278 10.88 13.86 6.42
N LEU A 279 9.97 14.41 7.23
CA LEU A 279 9.70 13.96 8.58
C LEU A 279 8.22 13.64 8.71
N LEU A 280 7.89 12.35 8.83
CA LEU A 280 6.54 11.88 9.12
C LEU A 280 6.49 11.52 10.60
N PHE A 281 5.45 11.94 11.32
CA PHE A 281 5.31 11.65 12.74
C PHE A 281 3.87 11.32 13.08
N ASP A 282 3.67 10.60 14.18
CA ASP A 282 2.37 10.33 14.78
C ASP A 282 2.00 11.48 15.72
N LEU A 283 0.84 12.08 15.52
CA LEU A 283 0.24 12.99 16.51
C LEU A 283 0.03 12.26 17.84
N SER A 284 -0.10 12.99 18.95
CA SER A 284 -0.54 12.41 20.23
C SER A 284 -1.82 11.59 20.05
N ASP A 285 -1.96 10.52 20.84
CA ASP A 285 -3.05 9.53 20.74
C ASP A 285 -3.11 8.71 19.43
N HIS A 286 -2.08 8.81 18.56
CA HIS A 286 -1.99 8.04 17.32
C HIS A 286 -0.73 7.18 17.26
N GLY A 287 -0.82 6.04 16.56
CA GLY A 287 0.32 5.18 16.25
C GLY A 287 1.16 4.80 17.48
N GLU A 288 2.42 5.20 17.48
CA GLU A 288 3.38 4.92 18.56
C GLU A 288 3.59 6.11 19.52
N SER A 289 2.88 7.21 19.30
CA SER A 289 2.92 8.38 20.18
C SER A 289 2.12 8.14 21.46
N SER A 290 2.56 8.79 22.54
CA SER A 290 1.87 8.71 23.83
C SER A 290 0.52 9.45 23.78
N PRO A 291 -0.45 9.02 24.60
CA PRO A 291 -1.72 9.72 24.72
C PRO A 291 -1.53 11.09 25.39
N ASP A 292 -2.27 12.11 24.95
CA ASP A 292 -2.34 13.42 25.58
C ASP A 292 -3.71 13.60 26.25
N PRO A 293 -3.79 13.92 27.55
CA PRO A 293 -5.07 14.22 28.20
C PRO A 293 -5.76 15.48 27.64
N ARG A 294 -5.05 16.33 26.89
CA ARG A 294 -5.60 17.44 26.11
C ARG A 294 -6.05 16.90 24.76
N ASP A 295 -7.35 17.02 24.46
CA ASP A 295 -7.88 16.62 23.16
C ASP A 295 -7.99 17.82 22.19
N GLY A 296 -7.97 17.54 20.90
CA GLY A 296 -8.30 18.47 19.84
C GLY A 296 -7.11 19.19 19.18
N VAL A 297 -7.46 20.13 18.30
CA VAL A 297 -6.52 20.81 17.39
C VAL A 297 -5.41 21.56 18.14
N ASP A 298 -5.67 22.06 19.35
CA ASP A 298 -4.66 22.77 20.16
C ASP A 298 -3.52 21.85 20.64
N ALA A 299 -3.85 20.63 21.06
CA ALA A 299 -2.88 19.62 21.47
C ALA A 299 -2.02 19.20 20.26
N TYR A 300 -2.66 18.90 19.14
CA TYR A 300 -1.97 18.56 17.89
C TYR A 300 -1.10 19.70 17.34
N ALA A 301 -1.53 20.96 17.48
CA ALA A 301 -0.71 22.11 17.12
C ALA A 301 0.53 22.25 18.00
N ALA A 302 0.43 21.87 19.28
CA ALA A 302 1.59 21.80 20.18
C ALA A 302 2.51 20.61 19.85
N ASP A 303 1.98 19.48 19.37
CA ASP A 303 2.81 18.37 18.85
C ASP A 303 3.65 18.83 17.66
N LEU A 304 3.00 19.45 16.68
CA LEU A 304 3.67 19.99 15.50
C LEU A 304 4.73 21.03 15.89
N ALA A 305 4.46 21.86 16.91
CA ALA A 305 5.44 22.81 17.42
C ALA A 305 6.70 22.13 17.97
N ALA A 306 6.54 21.05 18.75
CA ALA A 306 7.64 20.28 19.30
C ALA A 306 8.47 19.59 18.20
N VAL A 307 7.79 19.00 17.22
CA VAL A 307 8.41 18.36 16.04
C VAL A 307 9.17 19.39 15.21
N PHE A 308 8.59 20.57 14.98
CA PHE A 308 9.24 21.67 14.25
C PHE A 308 10.47 22.21 14.99
N ALA A 309 10.38 22.38 16.31
CA ALA A 309 11.51 22.80 17.14
C ALA A 309 12.64 21.76 17.13
N TRP A 310 12.32 20.48 17.26
CA TRP A 310 13.27 19.37 17.17
C TRP A 310 13.96 19.33 15.79
N ALA A 311 13.19 19.49 14.71
CA ALA A 311 13.73 19.50 13.34
C ALA A 311 14.76 20.61 13.14
N ARG A 312 14.54 21.80 13.72
CA ARG A 312 15.49 22.93 13.67
C ARG A 312 16.79 22.69 14.44
N GLN A 313 16.83 21.68 15.31
CA GLN A 313 18.04 21.30 16.05
C GLN A 313 18.91 20.30 15.29
N GLN A 314 18.40 19.67 14.23
CA GLN A 314 19.15 18.69 13.45
C GLN A 314 20.18 19.40 12.54
N SER A 315 21.42 18.92 12.54
CA SER A 315 22.53 19.49 11.76
C SER A 315 22.34 19.34 10.24
N GLU A 316 21.67 18.27 9.83
CA GLU A 316 21.37 17.92 8.45
C GLU A 316 20.18 18.73 7.88
N ILE A 317 19.52 19.58 8.67
CA ILE A 317 18.35 20.36 8.21
C ILE A 317 18.69 21.84 8.08
N VAL A 318 18.40 22.40 6.90
CA VAL A 318 18.51 23.85 6.66
C VAL A 318 17.34 24.56 7.33
N LYS A 319 17.59 25.18 8.48
CA LYS A 319 16.58 25.71 9.41
C LYS A 319 15.57 26.69 8.77
N ASP A 320 15.99 27.46 7.78
CA ASP A 320 15.12 28.44 7.07
C ASP A 320 14.43 27.85 5.83
N ARG A 321 14.50 26.53 5.63
CA ARG A 321 13.92 25.81 4.48
C ARG A 321 13.08 24.62 4.94
N ILE A 322 12.25 24.85 5.95
CA ILE A 322 11.28 23.86 6.45
C ILE A 322 9.90 24.21 5.90
N GLY A 323 9.26 23.27 5.20
CA GLY A 323 7.86 23.32 4.82
C GLY A 323 7.00 22.36 5.64
N ILE A 324 5.68 22.53 5.57
CA ILE A 324 4.71 21.63 6.22
C ILE A 324 3.71 21.12 5.19
N ALA A 325 3.48 19.81 5.16
CA ALA A 325 2.44 19.15 4.38
C ALA A 325 1.35 18.61 5.31
N GLY A 326 0.21 19.30 5.38
CA GLY A 326 -0.93 18.90 6.21
C GLY A 326 -2.06 18.32 5.37
N SER A 327 -2.69 17.24 5.82
CA SER A 327 -3.85 16.65 5.14
C SER A 327 -5.08 16.55 6.02
N SER A 328 -6.24 17.00 5.52
CA SER A 328 -7.51 17.04 6.26
C SER A 328 -7.31 17.73 7.62
N LEU A 329 -7.55 17.04 8.75
CA LEU A 329 -7.23 17.56 10.09
C LEU A 329 -5.80 18.12 10.19
N GLY A 330 -4.80 17.46 9.60
CA GLY A 330 -3.41 17.92 9.64
C GLY A 330 -3.19 19.28 8.98
N ALA A 331 -4.03 19.66 8.00
CA ALA A 331 -3.99 21.00 7.41
C ALA A 331 -4.53 22.07 8.36
N VAL A 332 -5.57 21.74 9.14
CA VAL A 332 -6.11 22.58 10.23
C VAL A 332 -5.04 22.78 11.30
N VAL A 333 -4.38 21.70 11.72
CA VAL A 333 -3.30 21.72 12.71
C VAL A 333 -2.14 22.60 12.24
N ALA A 334 -1.73 22.47 10.97
CA ALA A 334 -0.67 23.31 10.38
C ALA A 334 -1.05 24.80 10.39
N ALA A 335 -2.27 25.14 9.95
CA ALA A 335 -2.76 26.52 9.95
C ALA A 335 -2.84 27.09 11.38
N LYS A 336 -3.37 26.31 12.34
CA LYS A 336 -3.47 26.67 13.76
C LYS A 336 -2.09 26.93 14.37
N ALA A 337 -1.14 26.02 14.18
CA ALA A 337 0.21 26.16 14.75
C ALA A 337 0.93 27.41 14.21
N LEU A 338 0.71 27.75 12.93
CA LEU A 338 1.23 28.99 12.34
C LEU A 338 0.53 30.22 12.93
N ALA A 339 -0.81 30.21 13.04
CA ALA A 339 -1.59 31.30 13.61
C ALA A 339 -1.20 31.60 15.06
N ASP A 340 -0.98 30.55 15.86
CA ASP A 340 -0.51 30.63 17.25
C ASP A 340 0.99 31.03 17.35
N ARG A 341 1.68 31.22 16.20
CA ARG A 341 3.12 31.51 16.10
C ARG A 341 4.00 30.45 16.76
N LYS A 342 3.52 29.22 16.84
CA LYS A 342 4.27 28.06 17.37
C LYS A 342 5.24 27.49 16.35
N VAL A 343 4.96 27.68 15.06
CA VAL A 343 5.84 27.28 13.95
C VAL A 343 6.07 28.42 12.97
N SER A 344 7.17 28.35 12.23
CA SER A 344 7.55 29.34 11.23
C SER A 344 8.03 28.68 9.92
N PRO A 345 7.19 27.86 9.25
CA PRO A 345 7.54 27.24 7.98
C PRO A 345 7.78 28.29 6.89
N ARG A 346 8.57 27.95 5.88
CA ARG A 346 8.76 28.78 4.67
C ARG A 346 7.56 28.72 3.72
N THR A 347 6.86 27.58 3.70
CA THR A 347 5.70 27.34 2.86
C THR A 347 4.90 26.14 3.37
N MET A 348 3.64 25.99 2.96
CA MET A 348 2.83 24.82 3.28
C MET A 348 2.12 24.23 2.05
N VAL A 349 1.75 22.96 2.15
CA VAL A 349 0.78 22.31 1.28
C VAL A 349 -0.33 21.76 2.16
N LEU A 350 -1.57 22.18 1.87
CA LEU A 350 -2.76 21.90 2.66
C LEU A 350 -3.73 21.10 1.78
N ARG A 351 -3.78 19.78 1.97
CA ARG A 351 -4.62 18.88 1.17
C ARG A 351 -5.97 18.67 1.85
N ALA A 352 -7.05 18.94 1.11
CA ALA A 352 -8.43 18.80 1.52
C ALA A 352 -8.73 19.38 2.92
N PRO A 353 -8.33 20.65 3.22
CA PRO A 353 -8.55 21.24 4.53
C PRO A 353 -10.05 21.49 4.77
N PRO A 354 -10.62 21.05 5.92
CA PRO A 354 -11.91 21.56 6.36
C PRO A 354 -11.71 23.01 6.83
N MET A 355 -11.96 23.97 5.93
CA MET A 355 -11.65 25.40 6.14
C MET A 355 -12.43 26.02 7.31
N GLU A 356 -13.56 25.46 7.68
CA GLU A 356 -14.38 25.94 8.80
C GLU A 356 -13.79 25.56 10.18
N ALA A 357 -12.82 24.63 10.22
CA ALA A 357 -12.24 24.14 11.47
C ALA A 357 -11.07 24.99 12.00
N ALA A 358 -10.60 26.01 11.26
CA ALA A 358 -9.59 26.96 11.71
C ALA A 358 -9.70 28.30 10.95
N ASP A 359 -9.06 29.35 11.47
CA ASP A 359 -8.94 30.61 10.73
C ASP A 359 -7.77 30.57 9.75
N PHE A 360 -8.03 30.15 8.52
CA PHE A 360 -6.99 30.10 7.47
C PHE A 360 -6.53 31.50 7.01
N ARG A 361 -7.24 32.58 7.35
CA ARG A 361 -6.77 33.96 7.06
C ARG A 361 -5.52 34.33 7.85
N ALA A 362 -5.25 33.61 8.93
CA ALA A 362 -4.01 33.74 9.69
C ALA A 362 -2.80 33.06 9.01
N VAL A 363 -3.00 32.35 7.89
CA VAL A 363 -1.89 31.77 7.11
C VAL A 363 -1.15 32.88 6.37
N THR A 364 0.02 33.23 6.89
CA THR A 364 0.85 34.34 6.39
C THR A 364 1.96 33.91 5.44
N VAL A 365 2.13 32.60 5.22
CA VAL A 365 3.17 32.04 4.35
C VAL A 365 2.56 31.52 3.05
N PRO A 366 3.29 31.59 1.91
CA PRO A 366 2.78 31.05 0.65
C PRO A 366 2.40 29.58 0.83
N SER A 367 1.17 29.21 0.48
CA SER A 367 0.65 27.87 0.71
C SER A 367 -0.18 27.38 -0.48
N LEU A 368 0.06 26.15 -0.90
CA LEU A 368 -0.78 25.45 -1.88
C LEU A 368 -1.94 24.79 -1.16
N VAL A 369 -3.16 24.98 -1.66
CA VAL A 369 -4.36 24.30 -1.19
C VAL A 369 -4.83 23.34 -2.27
N LEU A 370 -4.71 22.03 -2.01
CA LEU A 370 -5.11 20.98 -2.93
C LEU A 370 -6.49 20.44 -2.56
N ILE A 371 -7.40 20.34 -3.53
CA ILE A 371 -8.75 19.80 -3.32
C ILE A 371 -9.22 19.02 -4.55
N GLY A 372 -9.96 17.94 -4.33
CA GLY A 372 -10.54 17.16 -5.42
C GLY A 372 -11.83 17.78 -5.97
N SER A 373 -12.07 17.65 -7.27
CA SER A 373 -13.26 18.24 -7.91
C SER A 373 -14.59 17.63 -7.43
N ARG A 374 -14.53 16.42 -6.86
CA ARG A 374 -15.65 15.67 -6.27
C ARG A 374 -15.64 15.65 -4.74
N ASP A 375 -14.70 16.36 -4.10
CA ASP A 375 -14.63 16.43 -2.63
C ASP A 375 -15.84 17.20 -2.08
N PRO A 376 -16.58 16.68 -1.08
CA PRO A 376 -17.69 17.41 -0.44
C PRO A 376 -17.26 18.75 0.18
N LEU A 377 -15.98 18.89 0.57
CA LEU A 377 -15.42 20.13 1.12
C LEU A 377 -15.05 21.14 0.03
N ARG A 378 -15.16 20.80 -1.27
CA ARG A 378 -14.71 21.68 -2.36
C ARG A 378 -15.22 23.12 -2.25
N ARG A 379 -16.53 23.29 -2.05
CA ARG A 379 -17.14 24.64 -2.02
C ARG A 379 -16.62 25.48 -0.85
N GLN A 380 -16.47 24.88 0.33
CA GLN A 380 -15.90 25.60 1.48
C GLN A 380 -14.41 25.89 1.29
N VAL A 381 -13.66 25.02 0.61
CA VAL A 381 -12.25 25.26 0.27
C VAL A 381 -12.11 26.41 -0.73
N GLU A 382 -12.90 26.40 -1.81
CA GLU A 382 -12.92 27.49 -2.80
C GLU A 382 -13.26 28.82 -2.15
N ALA A 383 -14.30 28.86 -1.32
CA ALA A 383 -14.69 30.06 -0.58
C ALA A 383 -13.63 30.51 0.45
N GLY A 384 -13.01 29.57 1.14
CA GLY A 384 -11.95 29.82 2.11
C GLY A 384 -10.69 30.40 1.47
N VAL A 385 -10.32 29.95 0.27
CA VAL A 385 -9.14 30.47 -0.45
C VAL A 385 -9.42 31.82 -1.13
N ALA A 386 -10.66 32.09 -1.52
CA ALA A 386 -11.02 33.30 -2.25
C ALA A 386 -10.58 34.58 -1.49
N GLY A 387 -9.83 35.45 -2.19
CA GLY A 387 -9.34 36.72 -1.63
C GLY A 387 -8.13 36.60 -0.70
N GLN A 388 -7.57 35.41 -0.50
CA GLN A 388 -6.37 35.23 0.33
C GLN A 388 -5.10 35.12 -0.53
N PRO A 389 -4.24 36.16 -0.60
CA PRO A 389 -3.10 36.18 -1.52
C PRO A 389 -2.01 35.15 -1.20
N GLN A 390 -1.98 34.63 0.03
CA GLN A 390 -1.03 33.60 0.44
C GLN A 390 -1.49 32.18 0.09
N LEU A 391 -2.76 31.98 -0.27
CA LEU A 391 -3.33 30.68 -0.57
C LEU A 391 -3.52 30.53 -2.08
N THR A 392 -2.87 29.52 -2.66
CA THR A 392 -3.04 29.16 -4.07
C THR A 392 -3.91 27.91 -4.17
N LEU A 393 -5.11 28.03 -4.74
CA LEU A 393 -6.00 26.90 -4.95
C LEU A 393 -5.52 26.04 -6.13
N SER A 394 -5.59 24.73 -5.97
CA SER A 394 -5.24 23.76 -7.01
C SER A 394 -6.25 22.60 -6.99
N LEU A 395 -7.10 22.55 -8.03
CA LEU A 395 -8.17 21.56 -8.17
C LEU A 395 -7.67 20.32 -8.93
N VAL A 396 -7.81 19.13 -8.35
CA VAL A 396 -7.50 17.85 -9.02
C VAL A 396 -8.79 17.26 -9.55
N GLU A 397 -8.88 17.11 -10.86
CA GLU A 397 -10.12 16.68 -11.53
C GLU A 397 -10.40 15.20 -11.25
N GLY A 398 -11.67 14.85 -11.04
CA GLY A 398 -12.10 13.49 -10.71
C GLY A 398 -11.76 13.02 -9.29
N ALA A 399 -10.93 13.73 -8.53
CA ALA A 399 -10.55 13.30 -7.19
C ALA A 399 -11.67 13.53 -6.16
N SER A 400 -11.88 12.52 -5.30
CA SER A 400 -12.63 12.64 -4.04
C SER A 400 -11.73 13.11 -2.90
N HIS A 401 -12.24 13.07 -1.66
CA HIS A 401 -11.54 13.55 -0.47
C HIS A 401 -10.17 12.89 -0.23
N LEU A 402 -10.05 11.61 -0.56
CA LEU A 402 -8.83 10.83 -0.31
C LEU A 402 -7.94 10.67 -1.55
N PHE A 403 -8.35 11.15 -2.72
CA PHE A 403 -7.61 11.02 -3.99
C PHE A 403 -7.30 9.54 -4.30
N GLU A 404 -8.29 8.66 -4.13
CA GLU A 404 -8.12 7.20 -4.33
C GLU A 404 -8.41 6.77 -5.77
N GLU A 405 -8.97 7.67 -6.56
CA GLU A 405 -9.32 7.38 -7.94
C GLU A 405 -8.09 7.35 -8.85
N PRO A 406 -8.10 6.54 -9.92
CA PRO A 406 -6.93 6.32 -10.76
C PRO A 406 -6.28 7.63 -11.24
N GLY A 407 -4.99 7.80 -10.99
CA GLY A 407 -4.20 8.96 -11.41
C GLY A 407 -4.29 10.19 -10.51
N THR A 408 -5.25 10.24 -9.59
CA THR A 408 -5.52 11.46 -8.80
C THR A 408 -4.50 11.69 -7.69
N LEU A 409 -4.01 10.64 -7.05
CA LEU A 409 -2.92 10.74 -6.06
C LEU A 409 -1.60 11.09 -6.72
N GLU A 410 -1.33 10.55 -7.91
CA GLU A 410 -0.15 10.85 -8.71
C GLU A 410 -0.12 12.32 -9.09
N GLU A 411 -1.24 12.87 -9.57
CA GLU A 411 -1.36 14.29 -9.89
C GLU A 411 -1.21 15.19 -8.65
N ALA A 412 -1.87 14.84 -7.54
CA ALA A 412 -1.72 15.57 -6.28
C ALA A 412 -0.27 15.54 -5.77
N THR A 413 0.42 14.41 -5.94
CA THR A 413 1.83 14.24 -5.60
C THR A 413 2.71 15.13 -6.46
N GLN A 414 2.51 15.12 -7.77
CA GLN A 414 3.27 15.94 -8.70
C GLN A 414 3.19 17.44 -8.34
N ARG A 415 1.96 17.95 -8.14
CA ARG A 415 1.71 19.34 -7.75
C ARG A 415 2.34 19.70 -6.40
N THR A 416 2.34 18.77 -5.45
CA THR A 416 2.97 18.95 -4.13
C THR A 416 4.49 19.07 -4.26
N VAL A 417 5.12 18.19 -5.04
CA VAL A 417 6.57 18.18 -5.27
C VAL A 417 7.01 19.44 -6.00
N GLU A 418 6.32 19.83 -7.07
CA GLU A 418 6.59 21.07 -7.80
C GLU A 418 6.54 22.31 -6.90
N TRP A 419 5.52 22.38 -6.04
CA TRP A 419 5.38 23.48 -5.09
C TRP A 419 6.57 23.56 -4.12
N PHE A 420 6.89 22.46 -3.44
CA PHE A 420 8.01 22.45 -2.50
C PHE A 420 9.36 22.70 -3.18
N ASN A 421 9.59 22.14 -4.36
CA ASN A 421 10.81 22.38 -5.14
C ASN A 421 11.00 23.88 -5.43
N SER A 422 9.94 24.55 -5.90
CA SER A 422 10.01 25.98 -6.22
C SER A 422 10.30 26.88 -5.00
N ARG A 423 9.95 26.43 -3.78
CA ARG A 423 10.03 27.25 -2.56
C ARG A 423 11.19 26.89 -1.64
N LEU A 424 11.60 25.62 -1.59
CA LEU A 424 12.58 25.12 -0.64
C LEU A 424 13.96 24.90 -1.25
N LEU A 425 14.05 24.55 -2.54
CA LEU A 425 15.35 24.34 -3.19
C LEU A 425 16.00 25.67 -3.61
N GLN A 426 15.21 26.69 -3.90
CA GLN A 426 15.74 28.01 -4.24
C GLN A 426 16.34 28.75 -3.02
N PRO A 427 17.49 29.45 -3.18
CA PRO A 427 18.02 30.35 -2.14
C PRO A 427 16.98 31.37 -1.70
N ALA A 428 17.04 31.82 -0.44
CA ALA A 428 16.22 32.95 -0.03
C ALA A 428 16.61 34.18 -0.88
N PRO A 429 15.65 35.00 -1.36
CA PRO A 429 15.99 36.23 -2.06
C PRO A 429 16.87 37.10 -1.14
N SER A 430 18.05 37.45 -1.64
CA SER A 430 18.98 38.36 -0.95
C SER A 430 18.22 39.65 -0.62
N ALA A 431 18.07 39.97 0.66
CA ALA A 431 17.60 41.29 1.06
C ALA A 431 18.55 42.32 0.43
N ALA A 432 18.03 43.09 -0.52
CA ALA A 432 18.78 44.16 -1.16
C ALA A 432 19.33 45.07 -0.03
N ARG A 433 20.66 45.09 0.12
CA ARG A 433 21.32 46.08 0.95
C ARG A 433 20.95 47.44 0.36
N SER A 434 20.04 48.15 1.02
CA SER A 434 19.83 49.57 0.80
C SER A 434 21.10 50.29 1.26
N GLY A 435 22.09 50.34 0.37
CA GLY A 435 23.25 51.20 0.52
C GLY A 435 22.76 52.64 0.50
N HIS A 436 22.81 53.30 1.66
CA HIS A 436 22.93 54.75 1.70
C HIS A 436 24.32 55.10 1.15
N GLY A 437 24.34 55.78 0.02
CA GLY A 437 25.47 56.49 -0.55
C GLY A 437 24.99 57.86 -0.98
#